data_AF-A0A2M9P3X4-F1
#
_entry.id   AF-A0A2M9P3X4-F1
#
_cell.length_a   1.000
_cell.length_b   1.000
_cell.length_c   1.000
_cell.angle_alpha   90.00
_cell.angle_beta   90.00
_cell.angle_gamma   90.00
#
_symmetry.space_group_name_H-M   'P 1'
#
loop_
_entity.id
_entity.type
_entity.pdbx_description
1 polymer ?
#
loop_
_entity_poly.entity_id
_entity_poly.type
_entity_poly.pdbx_seq_one_letter_code
_entity_poly.pdbx_strand_id
1 'polypeptide(L)'
;DLPRQGKAATLNAGVALATGDILVFTDADNQWSRETLGYLLAPLSDPSVGACAGHMVIPVTGGGLSVGDSLYRHYEGWLRRVENRTGCMVSADGALLALRRELFQSVPA
;
A
#
# COMPACT_ATOMS: atom_id res chain seq x y z
N ASP A 1 16.57 -15.95 4.97
CA ASP A 1 15.58 -16.22 3.91
C ASP A 1 14.34 -16.88 4.46
N LEU A 2 13.18 -16.48 3.92
CA LEU A 2 11.88 -17.07 4.25
C LEU A 2 11.56 -18.23 3.28
N PRO A 3 10.87 -19.28 3.75
CA PRO A 3 10.46 -20.40 2.90
C PRO A 3 9.46 -19.95 1.82
N ARG A 4 9.47 -20.63 0.66
CA ARG A 4 8.58 -20.35 -0.47
C ARG A 4 7.16 -20.88 -0.21
N GLN A 5 6.34 -20.09 0.49
CA GLN A 5 4.98 -20.47 0.90
C GLN A 5 3.88 -19.52 0.37
N GLY A 6 4.20 -18.66 -0.60
CA GLY A 6 3.27 -17.68 -1.16
C GLY A 6 3.21 -16.35 -0.40
N LYS A 7 2.57 -15.33 -1.01
CA LYS A 7 2.59 -13.94 -0.52
C LYS A 7 2.07 -13.80 0.90
N ALA A 8 0.90 -14.39 1.21
CA ALA A 8 0.28 -14.29 2.53
C ALA A 8 1.20 -14.83 3.65
N ALA A 9 1.74 -16.04 3.49
CA ALA A 9 2.65 -16.65 4.45
C ALA A 9 3.95 -15.82 4.62
N THR A 10 4.50 -15.30 3.52
CA THR A 10 5.69 -14.44 3.57
C THR A 10 5.42 -13.13 4.29
N LEU A 11 4.27 -12.47 4.04
CA LEU A 11 3.90 -11.23 4.74
C LEU A 11 3.73 -11.47 6.24
N ASN A 12 2.99 -12.52 6.62
CA ASN A 12 2.78 -12.87 8.03
C ASN A 12 4.12 -13.15 8.76
N ALA A 13 5.04 -13.89 8.12
CA ALA A 13 6.36 -14.14 8.68
C ALA A 13 7.20 -12.86 8.78
N GLY A 14 7.10 -11.97 7.78
CA GLY A 14 7.76 -10.66 7.81
C GLY A 14 7.29 -9.79 8.96
N VAL A 15 5.97 -9.75 9.22
CA VAL A 15 5.40 -9.00 10.35
C VAL A 15 5.88 -9.54 11.69
N ALA A 16 5.95 -10.87 11.84
CA ALA A 16 6.45 -11.50 13.07
C ALA A 16 7.91 -11.13 13.39
N LEU A 17 8.71 -10.82 12.36
CA LEU A 17 10.12 -10.42 12.50
C LEU A 17 10.31 -8.91 12.63
N ALA A 18 9.37 -8.10 12.14
CA ALA A 18 9.46 -6.64 12.21
C ALA A 18 9.40 -6.18 13.67
N THR A 19 10.03 -5.04 13.99
CA THR A 19 10.04 -4.45 15.35
C THR A 19 9.40 -3.07 15.46
N GLY A 20 9.13 -2.39 14.34
CA GLY A 20 8.56 -1.04 14.35
C GLY A 20 7.06 -1.01 14.67
N ASP A 21 6.59 0.08 15.28
CA ASP A 21 5.18 0.31 15.63
C ASP A 21 4.30 0.52 14.38
N ILE A 22 4.91 0.98 13.29
CA ILE A 22 4.27 1.10 11.97
C ILE A 22 4.85 0.02 11.06
N LEU A 23 3.97 -0.75 10.42
CA LEU A 23 4.31 -1.72 9.40
C LEU A 23 4.14 -1.06 8.03
N VAL A 24 5.16 -1.15 7.17
CA VAL A 24 5.11 -0.68 5.80
C VAL A 24 5.28 -1.86 4.86
N PHE A 25 4.26 -2.09 4.03
CA PHE A 25 4.23 -3.11 2.99
C PHE A 25 4.49 -2.45 1.64
N THR A 26 5.40 -3.04 0.87
CA THR A 26 5.67 -2.66 -0.51
C THR A 26 6.04 -3.85 -1.34
N ASP A 27 5.68 -3.82 -2.62
CA ASP A 27 6.26 -4.73 -3.58
C ASP A 27 7.73 -4.36 -3.83
N ALA A 28 8.55 -5.38 -4.15
CA ALA A 28 10.00 -5.25 -4.23
C ALA A 28 10.48 -4.50 -5.49
N ASP A 29 9.62 -4.35 -6.49
CA ASP A 29 9.86 -3.67 -7.75
C ASP A 29 9.43 -2.20 -7.75
N ASN A 30 8.87 -1.71 -6.63
CA ASN A 30 8.52 -0.30 -6.49
C ASN A 30 9.73 0.61 -6.43
N GLN A 31 9.63 1.72 -7.15
CA GLN A 31 10.61 2.81 -7.11
C GLN A 31 10.07 3.96 -6.26
N TRP A 32 10.86 4.39 -5.28
CA TRP A 32 10.46 5.45 -4.35
C TRP A 32 11.26 6.71 -4.64
N SER A 33 10.61 7.87 -4.48
CA SER A 33 11.34 9.11 -4.31
C SER A 33 11.86 9.19 -2.87
N ARG A 34 12.81 10.09 -2.61
CA ARG A 34 13.39 10.30 -1.27
C ARG A 34 12.32 10.63 -0.23
N GLU A 35 11.27 11.30 -0.66
CA GLU A 35 10.20 11.84 0.17
C GLU A 35 9.03 10.86 0.36
N THR A 36 8.97 9.76 -0.42
CA THR A 36 7.83 8.83 -0.45
C THR A 36 7.46 8.33 0.94
N LEU A 37 8.44 7.85 1.72
CA LEU A 37 8.19 7.33 3.05
C LEU A 37 7.68 8.42 4.01
N GLY A 38 8.26 9.63 3.94
CA GLY A 38 7.83 10.76 4.77
C GLY A 38 6.38 11.14 4.51
N TYR A 39 5.99 11.25 3.23
CA TYR A 39 4.61 11.55 2.86
C TYR A 39 3.63 10.42 3.21
N LEU A 40 4.05 9.17 3.06
CA LEU A 40 3.22 8.01 3.43
C LEU A 40 2.91 8.00 4.93
N LEU A 41 3.89 8.33 5.77
CA LEU A 41 3.76 8.26 7.22
C LEU A 41 3.16 9.53 7.85
N ALA A 42 3.21 10.67 7.16
CA ALA A 42 2.75 11.96 7.71
C ALA A 42 1.34 11.91 8.34
N PRO A 43 0.32 11.27 7.75
CA PRO A 43 -1.01 11.24 8.35
C PRO A 43 -1.09 10.38 9.61
N LEU A 44 -0.17 9.43 9.82
CA LEU A 44 -0.11 8.61 11.04
C LEU A 44 0.36 9.38 12.28
N SER A 45 0.73 10.66 12.14
CA SER A 45 0.92 11.56 13.27
C SER A 45 -0.38 11.80 14.04
N ASP A 46 -1.55 11.66 13.38
CA ASP A 46 -2.84 11.63 14.04
C ASP A 46 -3.12 10.22 14.61
N PRO A 47 -3.31 10.07 15.94
CA PRO A 47 -3.62 8.79 16.57
C PRO A 47 -4.89 8.11 16.05
N SER A 48 -5.84 8.88 15.49
CA SER A 48 -7.08 8.34 14.91
C SER A 48 -6.88 7.69 13.54
N VAL A 49 -5.77 7.96 12.86
CA VAL A 49 -5.44 7.35 11.57
C VAL A 49 -4.75 6.01 11.80
N GLY A 50 -5.40 4.93 11.37
CA GLY A 50 -4.89 3.56 11.53
C GLY A 50 -4.00 3.07 10.37
N ALA A 51 -4.23 3.58 9.17
CA ALA A 51 -3.52 3.15 7.96
C ALA A 51 -3.46 4.27 6.90
N CYS A 52 -2.47 4.18 6.02
CA CYS A 52 -2.23 5.10 4.90
C CYS A 52 -1.82 4.30 3.67
N ALA A 53 -2.37 4.65 2.51
CA ALA A 53 -2.00 4.04 1.24
C ALA A 53 -1.27 5.06 0.36
N GLY A 54 -0.24 4.58 -0.35
CA GLY A 54 0.44 5.36 -1.37
C GLY A 54 -0.40 5.50 -2.65
N HIS A 55 -0.05 6.48 -3.47
CA HIS A 55 -0.57 6.60 -4.83
C HIS A 55 0.48 6.12 -5.82
N MET A 56 0.31 4.91 -6.34
CA MET A 56 1.18 4.39 -7.40
C MET A 56 0.85 5.06 -8.74
N VAL A 57 1.89 5.44 -9.46
CA VAL A 57 1.81 5.86 -10.86
C VAL A 57 2.66 4.89 -11.68
N ILE A 58 2.06 4.30 -12.70
CA ILE A 58 2.79 3.49 -13.67
C ILE A 58 3.14 4.39 -14.86
N PRO A 59 4.43 4.57 -15.20
CA PRO A 59 4.81 5.32 -16.38
C PRO A 59 4.25 4.64 -17.63
N VAL A 60 3.64 5.43 -18.52
CA VAL A 60 3.03 4.93 -19.77
C VAL A 60 4.11 4.31 -20.65
N THR A 61 4.12 2.98 -20.76
CA THR A 61 4.89 2.25 -21.77
C THR A 61 4.00 2.04 -22.99
N GLY A 62 4.44 2.52 -24.16
CA GLY A 62 3.59 2.66 -25.34
C GLY A 62 2.96 1.35 -25.84
N GLY A 63 1.69 1.43 -26.28
CA GLY A 63 0.93 0.33 -26.91
C GLY A 63 -0.58 0.45 -26.65
N GLY A 64 -1.44 -0.04 -27.55
CA GLY A 64 -2.91 0.13 -27.46
C GLY A 64 -3.58 -0.49 -26.21
N LEU A 65 -2.93 -1.46 -25.55
CA LEU A 65 -3.35 -2.01 -24.26
C LEU A 65 -3.17 -1.00 -23.08
N SER A 66 -2.38 0.04 -23.28
CA SER A 66 -2.00 1.03 -22.28
C SER A 66 -3.12 2.00 -21.89
N VAL A 67 -4.05 2.30 -22.81
CA VAL A 67 -5.09 3.33 -22.58
C VAL A 67 -6.17 2.82 -21.63
N GLY A 68 -6.63 1.58 -21.81
CA GLY A 68 -7.64 0.97 -20.93
C GLY A 68 -7.14 0.81 -19.51
N ASP A 69 -5.91 0.31 -19.34
CA ASP A 69 -5.29 0.14 -18.03
C ASP A 69 -5.03 1.50 -17.36
N SER A 70 -4.59 2.51 -18.13
CA SER A 70 -4.41 3.88 -17.62
C SER A 70 -5.73 4.51 -17.17
N LEU A 71 -6.82 4.34 -17.93
CA LEU A 71 -8.14 4.85 -17.56
C LEU A 71 -8.67 4.16 -16.30
N TYR A 72 -8.54 2.84 -16.23
CA TYR A 72 -8.95 2.05 -15.07
C TYR A 72 -8.21 2.50 -13.80
N ARG A 73 -6.88 2.66 -13.88
CA ARG A 73 -6.07 3.12 -12.74
C ARG A 73 -6.40 4.55 -12.32
N HIS A 74 -6.66 5.45 -13.27
CA HIS A 74 -7.14 6.80 -12.96
C HIS A 74 -8.48 6.78 -12.25
N TYR A 75 -9.40 5.93 -12.72
CA TYR A 75 -10.71 5.76 -12.10
C TYR A 75 -10.59 5.22 -10.67
N GLU A 76 -9.82 4.16 -10.46
CA GLU A 76 -9.57 3.63 -9.12
C GLU A 76 -8.89 4.65 -8.20
N GLY A 77 -7.89 5.38 -8.70
CA GLY A 77 -7.21 6.43 -7.94
C GLY A 77 -8.15 7.57 -7.56
N TRP A 78 -9.08 7.94 -8.46
CA TRP A 78 -10.12 8.92 -8.16
C TRP A 78 -11.10 8.39 -7.11
N LEU A 79 -11.55 7.14 -7.23
CA LEU A 79 -12.46 6.51 -6.27
C LEU A 79 -11.83 6.49 -4.86
N ARG A 80 -10.59 6.01 -4.74
CA ARG A 80 -9.82 6.02 -3.49
C ARG A 80 -9.68 7.43 -2.91
N ARG A 81 -9.46 8.46 -3.75
CA ARG A 81 -9.40 9.85 -3.30
C ARG A 81 -10.73 10.33 -2.72
N VAL A 82 -11.85 9.95 -3.32
CA VAL A 82 -13.19 10.31 -2.82
C VAL A 82 -13.50 9.55 -1.53
N GLU A 83 -13.21 8.25 -1.46
CA GLU A 83 -13.37 7.45 -0.23
C GLU A 83 -12.56 8.00 0.93
N ASN A 84 -11.30 8.37 0.69
CA ASN A 84 -10.42 8.96 1.71
C ASN A 84 -11.00 10.24 2.35
N ARG A 85 -11.83 11.00 1.62
CA ARG A 85 -12.50 12.20 2.18
C ARG A 85 -13.54 11.85 3.24
N THR A 86 -14.00 10.60 3.29
CA THR A 86 -14.90 10.09 4.34
C THR A 86 -14.13 9.54 5.55
N GLY A 87 -12.79 9.48 5.48
CA GLY A 87 -11.95 8.88 6.51
C GLY A 87 -11.93 7.34 6.48
N CYS A 88 -12.61 6.72 5.51
CA CYS A 88 -12.68 5.28 5.34
C CYS A 88 -12.48 4.91 3.87
N MET A 89 -11.52 4.05 3.60
CA MET A 89 -11.26 3.50 2.27
C MET A 89 -11.59 2.01 2.28
N VAL A 90 -12.33 1.55 1.27
CA VAL A 90 -12.69 0.13 1.14
C VAL A 90 -11.49 -0.69 0.69
N SER A 91 -10.59 -0.07 -0.07
CA SER A 91 -9.40 -0.71 -0.62
C SER A 91 -8.19 0.22 -0.59
N ALA A 92 -7.03 -0.36 -0.34
CA ALA A 92 -5.73 0.28 -0.46
C ALA A 92 -4.97 -0.32 -1.65
N ASP A 93 -4.10 0.47 -2.25
CA ASP A 93 -3.17 -0.05 -3.25
C ASP A 93 -2.17 -1.00 -2.56
N GLY A 94 -2.14 -2.26 -3.02
CA GLY A 94 -1.26 -3.30 -2.45
C GLY A 94 0.23 -3.01 -2.65
N ALA A 95 0.56 -2.04 -3.51
CA ALA A 95 1.92 -1.67 -3.78
C ALA A 95 2.54 -0.84 -2.65
N LEU A 96 1.78 -0.01 -1.93
CA LEU A 96 2.34 0.77 -0.85
C LEU A 96 1.29 1.04 0.24
N LEU A 97 1.43 0.34 1.36
CA LEU A 97 0.52 0.41 2.49
C LEU A 97 1.32 0.58 3.79
N ALA A 98 0.96 1.56 4.59
CA ALA A 98 1.42 1.70 5.97
C ALA A 98 0.24 1.51 6.92
N LEU A 99 0.44 0.80 8.03
CA LEU A 99 -0.56 0.69 9.09
C LEU A 99 0.10 0.53 10.46
N ARG A 100 -0.63 0.90 11.49
CA ARG A 100 -0.22 0.64 12.87
C ARG A 100 -0.20 -0.87 13.12
N ARG A 101 0.86 -1.35 13.78
CA ARG A 101 1.10 -2.78 14.05
C ARG A 101 -0.07 -3.41 14.79
N GLU A 102 -0.65 -2.72 15.77
CA GLU A 102 -1.74 -3.22 16.60
C GLU A 102 -3.03 -3.46 15.82
N LEU A 103 -3.16 -2.90 14.62
CA LEU A 103 -4.31 -3.09 13.72
C LEU A 103 -4.08 -4.24 12.72
N PHE A 104 -2.88 -4.78 12.64
CA PHE A 104 -2.57 -5.86 11.71
C PHE A 104 -3.28 -7.16 12.12
N GLN A 105 -3.92 -7.79 11.14
CA GLN A 105 -4.46 -9.14 11.25
C GLN A 105 -3.73 -10.03 10.26
N SER A 106 -3.37 -11.25 10.70
CA SER A 106 -2.70 -12.22 9.85
C SER A 106 -3.50 -12.47 8.58
N VAL A 107 -2.84 -12.39 7.43
CA VAL A 107 -3.45 -12.65 6.13
C VAL A 107 -3.91 -14.10 6.09
N PRO A 108 -5.19 -14.37 5.73
CA PRO A 108 -5.70 -15.73 5.62
C PRO A 108 -4.89 -16.58 4.63
N ALA A 109 -4.85 -17.89 4.89
CA ALA A 109 -4.21 -18.88 4.02
C ALA A 109 -5.12 -19.30 2.87
#